data_AF-A0A6S7AUX9-F1
#
_entry.id   AF-A0A6S7AUX9-F1
#
_cell.length_a   1.000
_cell.length_b   1.000
_cell.length_c   1.000
_cell.angle_alpha   90.00
_cell.angle_beta   90.00
_cell.angle_gamma   90.00
#
_symmetry.space_group_name_H-M   'P 1'
#
loop_
_entity.id
_entity.type
_entity.pdbx_description
1 polymer ?
#
loop_
_entity_poly.entity_id
_entity_poly.type
_entity_poly.pdbx_seq_one_letter_code
_entity_poly.pdbx_strand_id
1 'polypeptide(L)'
;MLNKIKNPLMFWPSPAALALLLVFAVGTALGLPMVGFGACVASFGFISYFVAANYDRQLGVRITQPQPWEWIVHVNGVEVGTIRDVDYAAILRKVLRDDYVATAQLASFLKWAIAIAAKTMIYVPVMVFWTLALIAVALPDELVPFLQKLSAEWHARPSDGVLLGNIIGVMGVFSVFSAFLTTPARSRCYTQAVNLLIRQHFDTPADGDVWVYRMPARGNHASGI
;
A
#
# COMPACT_ATOMS: atom_id res chain seq x y z
N MET A 1 9.01 -21.12 -20.61
CA MET A 1 8.19 -19.89 -20.45
C MET A 1 8.70 -19.11 -19.25
N LEU A 2 9.30 -17.94 -19.46
CA LEU A 2 9.78 -17.05 -18.40
C LEU A 2 8.59 -16.37 -17.71
N ASN A 3 8.13 -16.91 -16.58
CA ASN A 3 7.11 -16.22 -15.79
C ASN A 3 7.78 -15.09 -15.02
N LYS A 4 7.41 -13.84 -15.36
CA LYS A 4 7.76 -12.64 -14.61
C LYS A 4 7.11 -12.73 -13.23
N ILE A 5 7.83 -13.25 -12.25
CA ILE A 5 7.38 -13.20 -10.87
C ILE A 5 7.62 -11.77 -10.40
N LYS A 6 6.55 -10.96 -10.38
CA LYS A 6 6.58 -9.66 -9.69
C LYS A 6 6.93 -9.96 -8.24
N ASN A 7 8.01 -9.36 -7.73
CA ASN A 7 8.42 -9.48 -6.34
C ASN A 7 7.21 -9.25 -5.41
N PRO A 8 6.76 -10.25 -4.63
CA PRO A 8 5.59 -10.12 -3.77
C PRO A 8 5.79 -9.13 -2.61
N LEU A 9 7.03 -8.66 -2.41
CA LEU A 9 7.37 -7.54 -1.53
C LEU A 9 6.66 -6.22 -1.91
N MET A 10 6.00 -6.16 -3.07
CA MET A 10 5.19 -5.02 -3.51
C MET A 10 4.07 -4.64 -2.53
N PHE A 11 3.65 -5.54 -1.65
CA PHE A 11 2.65 -5.30 -0.62
C PHE A 11 3.18 -5.81 0.72
N TRP A 12 4.04 -5.04 1.40
CA TRP A 12 4.34 -5.32 2.80
C TRP A 12 3.54 -4.37 3.72
N PRO A 13 2.46 -4.87 4.34
CA PRO A 13 1.46 -4.01 4.99
C PRO A 13 1.71 -3.74 6.48
N SER A 14 2.75 -4.29 7.13
CA SER A 14 2.99 -4.05 8.56
C SER A 14 3.13 -2.55 8.92
N PRO A 15 3.83 -1.72 8.12
CA PRO A 15 3.93 -0.29 8.41
C PRO A 15 2.62 0.45 8.12
N ALA A 16 1.85 -0.03 7.15
CA ALA A 16 0.52 0.49 6.83
C ALA A 16 -0.47 0.25 7.98
N ALA A 17 -0.43 -0.93 8.58
CA ALA A 17 -1.29 -1.29 9.71
C ALA A 17 -1.00 -0.40 10.94
N LEU A 18 0.27 -0.14 11.25
CA LEU A 18 0.65 0.75 12.35
C LEU A 18 0.16 2.19 12.13
N ALA A 19 0.31 2.72 10.92
CA ALA A 19 -0.18 4.05 10.59
C ALA A 19 -1.71 4.15 10.67
N LEU A 20 -2.44 3.13 10.21
CA LEU A 20 -3.89 3.07 10.35
C LEU A 20 -4.33 2.96 11.81
N LEU A 21 -3.58 2.24 12.66
CA LEU A 21 -3.81 2.15 14.09
C LEU A 21 -3.61 3.51 14.77
N LEU A 22 -2.63 4.29 14.34
CA LEU A 22 -2.42 5.66 14.83
C LEU A 22 -3.60 6.56 14.46
N VAL A 23 -4.11 6.47 13.23
CA VAL A 23 -5.33 7.18 12.80
C VAL A 23 -6.54 6.79 13.65
N PHE A 24 -6.70 5.49 13.93
CA PHE A 24 -7.76 5.00 14.82
C PHE A 24 -7.64 5.61 16.22
N ALA A 25 -6.45 5.56 16.82
CA ALA A 25 -6.19 6.08 18.16
C ALA A 25 -6.47 7.58 18.26
N VAL A 26 -6.01 8.38 17.29
CA VAL A 26 -6.29 9.82 17.23
C VAL A 26 -7.79 10.08 17.09
N GLY A 27 -8.48 9.36 16.21
CA GLY A 27 -9.92 9.51 16.02
C GLY A 27 -10.73 9.17 17.27
N THR A 28 -10.36 8.09 17.98
CA THR A 28 -10.99 7.74 19.26
C THR A 28 -10.73 8.78 20.34
N ALA A 29 -9.52 9.35 20.41
CA ALA A 29 -9.17 10.40 21.37
C ALA A 29 -9.96 11.70 21.11
N LEU A 30 -10.31 11.97 19.85
CA LEU A 30 -11.17 13.09 19.44
C LEU A 30 -12.67 12.80 19.63
N GLY A 31 -13.05 11.64 20.15
CA GLY A 31 -14.46 11.27 20.40
C GLY A 31 -15.26 10.87 19.16
N LEU A 32 -14.58 10.55 18.04
CA LEU A 32 -15.26 10.09 16.82
C LEU A 32 -15.73 8.63 16.95
N PRO A 33 -16.89 8.27 16.38
CA PRO A 33 -17.40 6.89 16.38
C PRO A 33 -16.57 5.99 15.44
N MET A 34 -15.42 5.53 15.93
CA MET A 34 -14.41 4.82 15.12
C MET A 34 -14.54 3.29 15.15
N VAL A 35 -15.62 2.71 15.71
CA VAL A 35 -15.74 1.26 15.93
C VAL A 35 -15.58 0.45 14.63
N GLY A 36 -16.28 0.87 13.57
CA GLY A 36 -16.17 0.23 12.25
C GLY A 36 -14.77 0.36 11.64
N PHE A 37 -14.14 1.53 11.77
CA PHE A 37 -12.77 1.75 11.34
C PHE A 37 -11.78 0.87 12.11
N GLY A 38 -11.93 0.78 13.43
CA GLY A 38 -11.10 -0.06 14.31
C GLY A 38 -11.15 -1.54 13.94
N ALA A 39 -12.34 -2.07 13.63
CA ALA A 39 -12.51 -3.43 13.15
C ALA A 39 -11.73 -3.66 11.83
N CYS A 40 -11.83 -2.74 10.86
CA CYS A 40 -11.08 -2.81 9.61
C CYS A 40 -9.56 -2.77 9.84
N VAL A 41 -9.07 -1.88 10.73
CA VAL A 41 -7.65 -1.79 11.07
C VAL A 41 -7.15 -3.07 11.74
N ALA A 42 -7.92 -3.64 12.66
CA ALA A 42 -7.58 -4.89 13.32
C ALA A 42 -7.51 -6.07 12.33
N SER A 43 -8.51 -6.22 11.47
CA SER A 43 -8.50 -7.25 10.41
C SER A 43 -7.32 -7.07 9.46
N PHE A 44 -7.07 -5.83 9.01
CA PHE A 44 -5.96 -5.53 8.13
C PHE A 44 -4.61 -5.84 8.80
N GLY A 45 -4.42 -5.43 10.06
CA GLY A 45 -3.22 -5.71 10.84
C GLY A 45 -2.99 -7.21 11.06
N PHE A 46 -4.06 -7.97 11.35
CA PHE A 46 -3.99 -9.42 11.50
C PHE A 46 -3.57 -10.12 10.21
N ILE A 47 -4.23 -9.80 9.08
CA ILE A 47 -3.88 -10.33 7.76
C ILE A 47 -2.43 -9.97 7.41
N SER A 48 -2.05 -8.73 7.67
CA SER A 48 -0.71 -8.19 7.43
C SER A 48 0.37 -8.98 8.16
N TYR A 49 0.16 -9.21 9.45
CA TYR A 49 1.05 -10.00 10.29
C TYR A 49 1.13 -11.44 9.80
N PHE A 50 -0.01 -12.07 9.52
CA PHE A 50 -0.04 -13.47 9.07
C PHE A 50 0.70 -13.65 7.73
N VAL A 51 0.49 -12.74 6.78
CA VAL A 51 1.19 -12.74 5.49
C VAL A 51 2.70 -12.55 5.69
N ALA A 52 3.11 -11.60 6.54
CA ALA A 52 4.52 -11.35 6.83
C ALA A 52 5.21 -12.55 7.49
N ALA A 53 4.58 -13.14 8.51
CA ALA A 53 5.11 -14.30 9.23
C ALA A 53 5.20 -15.55 8.33
N ASN A 54 4.16 -15.80 7.52
CA ASN A 54 4.17 -16.91 6.57
C ASN A 54 5.25 -16.70 5.50
N TYR A 55 5.45 -15.47 5.02
CA TYR A 55 6.49 -15.16 4.04
C TYR A 55 7.90 -15.33 4.60
N ASP A 56 8.20 -14.84 5.81
CA ASP A 56 9.49 -15.08 6.47
C ASP A 56 9.75 -16.58 6.68
N ARG A 57 8.71 -17.34 7.06
CA ARG A 57 8.80 -18.80 7.21
C ARG A 57 9.12 -19.48 5.87
N GLN A 58 8.44 -19.10 4.79
CA GLN A 58 8.71 -19.65 3.45
C GLN A 58 10.12 -19.34 2.97
N LEU A 59 10.62 -18.13 3.21
CA LEU A 59 12.01 -17.78 2.90
C LEU A 59 12.99 -18.59 3.75
N GLY A 60 12.68 -18.80 5.04
CA GLY A 60 13.47 -19.67 5.90
C GLY A 60 13.57 -21.10 5.37
N VAL A 61 12.45 -21.68 4.90
CA VAL A 61 12.43 -23.01 4.28
C VAL A 61 13.25 -23.05 2.99
N ARG A 62 13.17 -22.02 2.14
CA ARG A 62 13.97 -21.95 0.90
C ARG A 62 15.47 -21.86 1.15
N ILE A 63 15.87 -21.27 2.27
CA ILE A 63 17.29 -21.21 2.67
C ILE A 63 17.77 -22.58 3.17
N THR A 64 16.95 -23.32 3.92
CA THR A 64 17.34 -24.63 4.47
C THR A 64 17.15 -25.80 3.51
N GLN A 65 16.18 -25.70 2.60
CA GLN A 65 15.88 -26.69 1.57
C GLN A 65 15.96 -26.01 0.20
N PRO A 66 17.17 -25.96 -0.40
CA PRO A 66 17.40 -25.34 -1.70
C PRO A 66 16.49 -25.95 -2.76
N GLN A 67 15.73 -25.12 -3.47
CA GLN A 67 14.98 -25.61 -4.61
C GLN A 67 15.90 -25.71 -5.85
N PRO A 68 15.64 -26.64 -6.80
CA PRO A 68 16.45 -26.82 -8.01
C PRO A 68 16.14 -25.76 -9.09
N TRP A 69 16.15 -24.48 -8.73
CA TRP A 69 15.82 -23.36 -9.61
C TRP A 69 16.86 -22.25 -9.41
N GLU A 70 17.15 -21.55 -10.48
CA GLU A 70 18.03 -20.39 -10.50
C GLU A 70 17.26 -19.16 -10.93
N TRP A 71 17.76 -17.99 -10.55
CA TRP A 71 17.14 -16.72 -10.83
C TRP A 71 18.03 -15.91 -11.75
N ILE A 72 17.58 -15.62 -12.97
CA ILE A 72 18.31 -14.75 -13.88
C ILE A 72 17.99 -13.31 -13.57
N VAL A 73 19.02 -12.53 -13.31
CA VAL A 73 18.93 -11.11 -12.96
C VAL A 73 19.22 -10.26 -14.19
N HIS A 74 18.30 -9.37 -14.49
CA HIS A 74 18.47 -8.33 -15.49
C HIS A 74 18.47 -6.96 -14.80
N VAL A 75 19.41 -6.10 -15.19
CA VAL A 75 19.48 -4.70 -14.77
C VAL A 75 19.32 -3.84 -16.02
N ASN A 76 18.32 -2.96 -16.04
CA ASN A 76 18.01 -2.12 -17.20
C ASN A 76 17.82 -2.91 -18.51
N GLY A 77 17.30 -4.13 -18.42
CA GLY A 77 17.06 -5.00 -19.57
C GLY A 77 18.27 -5.81 -20.05
N VAL A 78 19.45 -5.62 -19.43
CA VAL A 78 20.66 -6.40 -19.72
C VAL A 78 20.79 -7.52 -18.69
N GLU A 79 21.00 -8.75 -19.16
CA GLU A 79 21.30 -9.89 -18.29
C GLU A 79 22.67 -9.68 -17.63
N VAL A 80 22.68 -9.67 -16.30
CA VAL A 80 23.90 -9.48 -15.50
C VAL A 80 24.45 -10.81 -15.00
N GLY A 81 23.57 -11.76 -14.70
CA GLY A 81 23.96 -13.11 -14.28
C GLY A 81 22.85 -13.87 -13.59
N THR A 82 23.21 -15.02 -13.03
CA THR A 82 22.30 -15.94 -12.35
C THR A 82 22.60 -16.03 -10.86
N ILE A 83 21.58 -15.98 -10.01
CA ILE A 83 21.68 -16.17 -8.56
C ILE A 83 20.92 -17.44 -8.13
N ARG A 84 21.51 -18.22 -7.23
CA ARG A 84 20.88 -19.43 -6.69
C ARG A 84 19.69 -19.07 -5.81
N ASP A 85 18.70 -19.98 -5.71
CA ASP A 85 17.51 -19.76 -4.89
C ASP A 85 17.81 -19.39 -3.43
N VAL A 86 18.81 -20.07 -2.84
CA VAL A 86 19.23 -19.89 -1.44
C VAL A 86 19.75 -18.47 -1.21
N ASP A 87 20.66 -18.01 -2.06
CA ASP A 87 21.29 -16.69 -1.94
C ASP A 87 20.24 -15.59 -2.15
N TYR A 88 19.35 -15.79 -3.12
CA TYR A 88 18.25 -14.88 -3.38
C TYR A 88 17.24 -14.82 -2.23
N ALA A 89 16.84 -15.97 -1.68
CA ALA A 89 15.95 -16.05 -0.52
C ALA A 89 16.58 -15.42 0.73
N ALA A 90 17.89 -15.56 0.91
CA ALA A 90 18.64 -14.92 1.99
C ALA A 90 18.63 -13.39 1.86
N ILE A 91 18.83 -12.85 0.65
CA ILE A 91 18.72 -11.40 0.37
C ILE A 91 17.30 -10.91 0.72
N LEU A 92 16.27 -11.58 0.22
CA LEU A 92 14.87 -11.19 0.49
C LEU A 92 14.58 -11.19 2.00
N ARG A 93 15.03 -12.23 2.72
CA ARG A 93 14.80 -12.37 4.16
C ARG A 93 15.59 -11.34 4.98
N LYS A 94 16.79 -10.99 4.55
CA LYS A 94 17.61 -9.95 5.17
C LYS A 94 16.90 -8.60 5.10
N VAL A 95 16.43 -8.20 3.91
CA VAL A 95 15.67 -6.94 3.74
C VAL A 95 14.36 -6.97 4.53
N LEU A 96 13.70 -8.12 4.57
CA LEU A 96 12.45 -8.30 5.31
C LEU A 96 12.59 -7.94 6.79
N ARG A 97 13.70 -8.36 7.40
CA ARG A 97 14.02 -8.20 8.82
C ARG A 97 14.82 -6.94 9.11
N ASP A 98 15.05 -6.08 8.12
CA ASP A 98 15.76 -4.84 8.30
C ASP A 98 14.84 -3.76 8.88
N ASP A 99 15.06 -3.41 10.14
CA ASP A 99 14.29 -2.41 10.88
C ASP A 99 14.37 -1.02 10.23
N TYR A 100 15.50 -0.70 9.59
CA TYR A 100 15.66 0.57 8.88
C TYR A 100 14.71 0.65 7.67
N VAL A 101 14.61 -0.44 6.90
CA VAL A 101 13.70 -0.51 5.75
C VAL A 101 12.24 -0.47 6.21
N ALA A 102 11.92 -1.14 7.32
CA ALA A 102 10.59 -1.14 7.92
C ALA A 102 10.16 0.27 8.37
N THR A 103 11.04 0.99 9.08
CA THR A 103 10.78 2.36 9.55
C THR A 103 10.72 3.36 8.39
N ALA A 104 11.56 3.22 7.37
CA ALA A 104 11.49 4.04 6.16
C ALA A 104 10.17 3.82 5.40
N GLN A 105 9.69 2.58 5.33
CA GLN A 105 8.40 2.26 4.73
C GLN A 105 7.23 2.83 5.55
N LEU A 106 7.31 2.80 6.89
CA LEU A 106 6.35 3.44 7.79
C LEU A 106 6.28 4.94 7.55
N ALA A 107 7.43 5.61 7.51
CA ALA A 107 7.52 7.05 7.28
C ALA A 107 6.97 7.43 5.90
N SER A 108 7.25 6.65 4.86
CA SER A 108 6.67 6.86 3.54
C SER A 108 5.15 6.68 3.53
N PHE A 109 4.64 5.65 4.21
CA PHE A 109 3.20 5.45 4.36
C PHE A 109 2.55 6.63 5.06
N LEU A 110 3.14 7.09 6.18
CA LEU A 110 2.61 8.19 6.96
C LEU A 110 2.61 9.50 6.15
N LYS A 111 3.69 9.80 5.43
CA LYS A 111 3.76 10.95 4.51
C LYS A 111 2.66 10.89 3.45
N TRP A 112 2.47 9.72 2.86
CA TRP A 112 1.42 9.49 1.85
C TRP A 112 0.00 9.64 2.44
N ALA A 113 -0.23 9.11 3.65
CA ALA A 113 -1.50 9.25 4.35
C ALA A 113 -1.82 10.71 4.72
N ILE A 114 -0.83 11.45 5.22
CA ILE A 114 -0.94 12.89 5.49
C ILE A 114 -1.26 13.65 4.20
N ALA A 115 -0.59 13.32 3.09
CA ALA A 115 -0.86 13.95 1.80
C ALA A 115 -2.30 13.72 1.31
N ILE A 116 -2.83 12.51 1.50
CA ILE A 116 -4.24 12.22 1.22
C ILE A 116 -5.14 13.02 2.15
N ALA A 117 -4.90 13.02 3.46
CA ALA A 117 -5.72 13.75 4.41
C ALA A 117 -5.76 15.26 4.09
N ALA A 118 -4.61 15.86 3.83
CA ALA A 118 -4.48 17.27 3.45
C ALA A 118 -5.25 17.59 2.16
N LYS A 119 -5.18 16.69 1.17
CA LYS A 119 -5.96 16.85 -0.07
C LYS A 119 -7.45 16.66 0.15
N THR A 120 -7.87 15.72 0.98
CA THR A 120 -9.28 15.53 1.33
C THR A 120 -9.84 16.79 1.98
N MET A 121 -9.07 17.49 2.82
CA MET A 121 -9.47 18.79 3.37
C MET A 121 -9.71 19.87 2.30
N ILE A 122 -9.08 19.76 1.13
CA ILE A 122 -9.30 20.65 -0.01
C ILE A 122 -10.48 20.16 -0.87
N TYR A 123 -10.59 18.86 -1.12
CA TYR A 123 -11.65 18.31 -1.98
C TYR A 123 -13.03 18.39 -1.34
N VAL A 124 -13.16 18.21 -0.03
CA VAL A 124 -14.46 18.31 0.65
C VAL A 124 -15.16 19.65 0.39
N PRO A 125 -14.55 20.83 0.68
CA PRO A 125 -15.22 22.12 0.42
C PRO A 125 -15.46 22.36 -1.07
N VAL A 126 -14.56 21.91 -1.95
CA VAL A 126 -14.74 22.01 -3.41
C VAL A 126 -15.97 21.20 -3.85
N MET A 127 -16.10 19.96 -3.39
CA MET A 127 -17.24 19.10 -3.72
C MET A 127 -18.55 19.65 -3.16
N VAL A 128 -18.54 20.15 -1.92
CA VAL A 128 -19.70 20.82 -1.30
C VAL A 128 -20.14 22.01 -2.15
N PHE A 129 -19.19 22.89 -2.49
CA PHE A 129 -19.46 24.09 -3.28
C PHE A 129 -20.09 23.75 -4.64
N TRP A 130 -19.48 22.84 -5.40
CA TRP A 130 -19.99 22.46 -6.72
C TRP A 130 -21.33 21.72 -6.65
N THR A 131 -21.58 20.94 -5.60
CA THR A 131 -22.88 20.29 -5.39
C THR A 131 -23.98 21.34 -5.14
N LEU A 132 -23.72 22.32 -4.27
CA LEU A 132 -24.65 23.40 -4.01
C LEU A 132 -24.90 24.26 -5.25
N ALA A 133 -23.86 24.57 -6.02
CA ALA A 133 -23.98 25.30 -7.29
C ALA A 133 -24.83 24.52 -8.30
N LEU A 134 -24.63 23.20 -8.41
CA LEU A 134 -25.43 22.36 -9.31
C LEU A 134 -26.91 22.35 -8.91
N ILE A 135 -27.22 22.24 -7.61
CA ILE A 135 -28.60 22.31 -7.11
C ILE A 135 -29.19 23.69 -7.41
N ALA A 136 -28.45 24.78 -7.16
CA ALA A 136 -28.94 26.14 -7.41
C ALA A 136 -29.30 26.40 -8.87
N VAL A 137 -28.58 25.78 -9.82
CA VAL A 137 -28.82 25.95 -11.27
C VAL A 137 -29.87 24.98 -11.80
N ALA A 138 -29.83 23.70 -11.38
CA ALA A 138 -30.70 22.67 -11.92
C ALA A 138 -32.05 22.58 -11.21
N LEU A 139 -32.10 22.91 -9.92
CA LEU A 139 -33.25 22.75 -9.01
C LEU A 139 -33.34 23.97 -8.06
N PRO A 140 -33.53 25.19 -8.58
CA PRO A 140 -33.43 26.42 -7.81
C PRO A 140 -34.37 26.48 -6.61
N ASP A 141 -35.58 25.91 -6.74
CA ASP A 141 -36.60 25.90 -5.69
C ASP A 141 -36.29 24.91 -4.54
N GLU A 142 -35.43 23.91 -4.79
CA GLU A 142 -35.10 22.85 -3.83
C GLU A 142 -33.91 23.19 -2.94
N LEU A 143 -33.12 24.23 -3.27
CA LEU A 143 -31.90 24.58 -2.55
C LEU A 143 -32.16 24.96 -1.09
N VAL A 144 -33.11 25.87 -0.86
CA VAL A 144 -33.43 26.37 0.49
C VAL A 144 -34.06 25.27 1.35
N PRO A 145 -35.07 24.49 0.87
CA PRO A 145 -35.59 23.33 1.60
C PRO A 145 -34.52 22.30 1.95
N PHE A 146 -33.61 22.01 1.01
CA PHE A 146 -32.50 21.09 1.24
C PHE A 146 -31.58 21.55 2.37
N LEU A 147 -31.15 22.83 2.35
CA LEU A 147 -30.30 23.40 3.39
C LEU A 147 -30.98 23.44 4.76
N GLN A 148 -32.28 23.74 4.81
CA GLN A 148 -33.06 23.73 6.06
C GLN A 148 -33.13 22.31 6.65
N LYS A 149 -33.38 21.30 5.80
CA LYS A 149 -33.41 19.89 6.21
C LYS A 149 -32.05 19.43 6.72
N LEU A 150 -30.98 19.75 5.99
CA LEU A 150 -29.61 19.45 6.38
C LEU A 150 -29.25 20.11 7.72
N SER A 151 -29.60 21.38 7.90
CA SER A 151 -29.36 22.13 9.14
C SER A 151 -30.12 21.52 10.32
N ALA A 152 -31.40 21.17 10.14
CA ALA A 152 -32.20 20.55 11.18
C ALA A 152 -31.61 19.20 11.61
N GLU A 153 -31.20 18.36 10.66
CA GLU A 153 -30.59 17.05 10.92
C GLU A 153 -29.21 17.16 11.58
N TRP A 154 -28.42 18.17 11.20
CA TRP A 154 -27.14 18.48 11.85
C TRP A 154 -27.30 18.85 13.33
N HIS A 155 -28.32 19.65 13.67
CA HIS A 155 -28.56 20.09 15.04
C HIS A 155 -29.23 19.02 15.92
N ALA A 156 -29.84 18.00 15.33
CA ALA A 156 -30.58 16.95 16.03
C ALA A 156 -29.70 15.87 16.71
N ARG A 157 -28.37 15.96 16.61
CA ARG A 157 -27.35 14.92 16.92
C ARG A 157 -27.43 13.69 15.99
N PRO A 158 -26.28 13.15 15.55
CA PRO A 158 -26.15 12.63 14.18
C PRO A 158 -26.36 11.12 14.01
N SER A 159 -26.87 10.39 15.02
CA SER A 159 -26.79 8.92 14.97
C SER A 159 -27.75 8.26 13.98
N ASP A 160 -28.89 8.89 13.66
CA ASP A 160 -29.97 8.22 12.93
C ASP A 160 -30.45 8.96 11.66
N GLY A 161 -29.75 10.04 11.29
CA GLY A 161 -30.06 10.83 10.10
C GLY A 161 -29.61 10.15 8.81
N VAL A 162 -30.50 9.39 8.16
CA VAL A 162 -30.21 8.63 6.93
C VAL A 162 -29.73 9.55 5.80
N LEU A 163 -30.25 10.78 5.71
CA LEU A 163 -29.93 11.69 4.62
C LEU A 163 -28.56 12.37 4.84
N LEU A 164 -28.33 12.92 6.03
CA LEU A 164 -27.03 13.49 6.41
C LEU A 164 -25.90 12.44 6.32
N GLY A 165 -26.15 11.23 6.82
CA GLY A 165 -25.20 10.12 6.76
C GLY A 165 -24.83 9.73 5.32
N ASN A 166 -25.82 9.63 4.43
CA ASN A 166 -25.57 9.33 3.02
C ASN A 166 -24.81 10.45 2.30
N ILE A 167 -25.15 11.71 2.55
CA ILE A 167 -24.46 12.86 1.92
C ILE A 167 -23.00 12.92 2.37
N ILE A 168 -22.74 12.80 3.68
CA ILE A 168 -21.38 12.77 4.22
C ILE A 168 -20.61 11.56 3.68
N GLY A 169 -21.25 10.39 3.62
CA GLY A 169 -20.65 9.18 3.09
C GLY A 169 -20.26 9.32 1.62
N VAL A 170 -21.18 9.75 0.77
CA VAL A 170 -20.95 9.92 -0.67
C VAL A 170 -19.90 10.99 -0.94
N MET A 171 -20.03 12.19 -0.35
CA MET A 171 -19.04 13.26 -0.54
C MET A 171 -17.68 12.89 0.04
N GLY A 172 -17.65 12.20 1.17
CA GLY A 172 -16.42 11.69 1.78
C GLY A 172 -15.72 10.69 0.87
N VAL A 173 -16.45 9.73 0.32
CA VAL A 173 -15.90 8.72 -0.62
C VAL A 173 -15.35 9.39 -1.88
N PHE A 174 -16.09 10.30 -2.52
CA PHE A 174 -15.60 11.00 -3.71
C PHE A 174 -14.39 11.88 -3.42
N SER A 175 -14.35 12.54 -2.27
CA SER A 175 -13.22 13.39 -1.86
C SER A 175 -11.96 12.56 -1.60
N VAL A 176 -12.09 11.45 -0.87
CA VAL A 176 -10.97 10.52 -0.61
C VAL A 176 -10.51 9.85 -1.89
N PHE A 177 -11.43 9.45 -2.76
CA PHE A 177 -11.11 8.85 -4.06
C PHE A 177 -10.33 9.84 -4.95
N SER A 178 -10.76 11.09 -5.02
CA SER A 178 -10.06 12.15 -5.78
C SER A 178 -8.69 12.47 -5.17
N ALA A 179 -8.58 12.52 -3.85
CA ALA A 179 -7.31 12.66 -3.14
C ALA A 179 -6.36 11.50 -3.45
N PHE A 180 -6.88 10.26 -3.48
CA PHE A 180 -6.11 9.06 -3.81
C PHE A 180 -5.60 9.11 -5.26
N LEU A 181 -6.46 9.39 -6.24
CA LEU A 181 -6.09 9.42 -7.66
C LEU A 181 -5.04 10.48 -7.99
N THR A 182 -5.07 11.61 -7.29
CA THR A 182 -4.11 12.70 -7.53
C THR A 182 -2.83 12.56 -6.72
N THR A 183 -2.76 11.64 -5.75
CA THR A 183 -1.58 11.48 -4.90
C THR A 183 -0.59 10.53 -5.58
N PRO A 184 0.69 10.94 -5.73
CA PRO A 184 1.68 10.11 -6.39
C PRO A 184 1.87 8.78 -5.66
N ALA A 185 2.33 7.77 -6.41
CA ALA A 185 2.58 6.44 -5.88
C ALA A 185 3.55 6.48 -4.70
N ARG A 186 3.29 5.63 -3.70
CA ARG A 186 4.14 5.49 -2.51
C ARG A 186 5.55 5.03 -2.89
N SER A 187 6.56 5.45 -2.13
CA SER A 187 7.90 4.90 -2.30
C SER A 187 7.94 3.41 -1.92
N ARG A 188 8.71 2.64 -2.69
CA ARG A 188 8.84 1.19 -2.54
C ARG A 188 10.18 0.86 -1.87
N CYS A 189 10.31 1.18 -0.58
CA CYS A 189 11.58 1.10 0.15
C CYS A 189 12.12 -0.34 0.17
N TYR A 190 11.25 -1.34 0.33
CA TYR A 190 11.63 -2.77 0.25
C TYR A 190 12.20 -3.16 -1.13
N THR A 191 11.57 -2.70 -2.21
CA THR A 191 12.06 -2.97 -3.57
C THR A 191 13.41 -2.29 -3.80
N GLN A 192 13.57 -1.05 -3.36
CA GLN A 192 14.84 -0.33 -3.47
C GLN A 192 15.97 -1.03 -2.71
N ALA A 193 15.71 -1.48 -1.48
CA ALA A 193 16.69 -2.21 -0.68
C ALA A 193 17.08 -3.56 -1.28
N VAL A 194 16.10 -4.33 -1.80
CA VAL A 194 16.40 -5.59 -2.52
C VAL A 194 17.22 -5.32 -3.78
N ASN A 195 16.84 -4.33 -4.58
CA ASN A 195 17.55 -4.00 -5.81
C ASN A 195 19.01 -3.59 -5.51
N LEU A 196 19.23 -2.82 -4.45
CA LEU A 196 20.56 -2.42 -4.01
C LEU A 196 21.41 -3.64 -3.61
N LEU A 197 20.88 -4.56 -2.80
CA LEU A 197 21.63 -5.77 -2.42
C LEU A 197 21.90 -6.71 -3.61
N ILE A 198 20.97 -6.82 -4.56
CA ILE A 198 21.20 -7.61 -5.78
C ILE A 198 22.33 -6.99 -6.61
N ARG A 199 22.36 -5.67 -6.78
CA ARG A 199 23.44 -5.01 -7.53
C ARG A 199 24.78 -5.14 -6.84
N GLN A 200 24.82 -5.03 -5.51
CA GLN A 200 26.02 -5.30 -4.72
C GLN A 200 26.49 -6.75 -4.87
N HIS A 201 25.58 -7.71 -5.02
CA HIS A 201 25.95 -9.10 -5.26
C HIS A 201 26.63 -9.33 -6.63
N PHE A 202 26.30 -8.53 -7.64
CA PHE A 202 26.86 -8.62 -8.99
C PHE A 202 27.85 -7.49 -9.32
N ASP A 203 28.32 -6.73 -8.32
CA ASP A 203 29.21 -5.56 -8.48
C ASP A 203 28.81 -4.62 -9.63
N THR A 204 27.50 -4.42 -9.82
CA THR A 204 26.98 -3.68 -10.95
C THR A 204 26.74 -2.21 -10.57
N PRO A 205 27.46 -1.24 -11.17
CA PRO A 205 27.29 0.18 -10.85
C PRO A 205 26.04 0.79 -11.47
N ALA A 206 25.34 0.07 -12.36
CA ALA A 206 24.17 0.58 -13.05
C ALA A 206 22.99 0.82 -12.10
N ASP A 207 22.51 2.06 -12.08
CA ASP A 207 21.27 2.44 -11.42
C ASP A 207 20.07 2.19 -12.36
N GLY A 208 18.97 1.66 -11.81
CA GLY A 208 17.70 1.45 -12.53
C GLY A 208 16.92 0.18 -12.18
N ASP A 209 16.02 -0.25 -13.06
CA ASP A 209 15.10 -1.34 -12.71
C ASP A 209 15.79 -2.71 -12.75
N VAL A 210 15.61 -3.46 -11.66
CA VAL A 210 16.09 -4.84 -11.53
C VAL A 210 14.92 -5.80 -11.72
N TRP A 211 15.08 -6.72 -12.66
CA TRP A 211 14.12 -7.76 -12.97
C TRP A 211 14.74 -9.12 -12.68
N VAL A 212 13.97 -10.00 -12.05
CA VAL A 212 14.43 -11.34 -11.70
C VAL A 212 13.47 -12.36 -12.30
N TYR A 213 14.01 -13.31 -13.05
CA TYR A 213 13.23 -14.36 -13.71
C TYR A 213 13.62 -15.73 -13.20
N ARG A 214 12.64 -16.57 -12.94
CA ARG A 214 12.87 -17.94 -12.48
C ARG A 214 13.20 -18.83 -13.67
N MET A 215 14.25 -19.63 -13.54
CA MET A 215 14.63 -20.67 -14.48
C MET A 215 14.89 -22.00 -13.73
N PRO A 216 14.65 -23.15 -14.37
CA PRO A 216 15.12 -24.42 -13.83
C PRO A 216 16.66 -24.36 -13.71
N ALA A 217 17.20 -24.87 -12.60
CA ALA A 217 18.65 -24.92 -12.44
C ALA A 217 19.25 -25.70 -13.61
N ARG A 218 20.36 -25.20 -14.16
CA ARG A 218 21.02 -25.85 -15.30
C ARG A 218 21.43 -27.25 -14.86
N GLY A 219 20.69 -28.26 -15.30
CA GLY A 219 21.09 -29.65 -15.09
C GLY A 219 22.48 -29.83 -15.68
N ASN A 220 23.39 -30.43 -14.92
CA ASN A 220 24.67 -30.91 -15.43
C ASN A 220 24.38 -31.95 -16.54
N HIS A 221 24.12 -31.49 -17.76
CA HIS A 221 24.36 -32.30 -18.93
C HIS A 221 25.86 -32.36 -19.10
N ALA A 222 26.46 -33.32 -18.40
CA ALA A 222 27.65 -33.98 -18.88
C ALA A 222 27.35 -34.50 -20.30
N SER A 223 27.72 -33.71 -21.30
CA SER A 223 28.18 -34.24 -22.58
C SER A 223 29.71 -34.25 -22.42
N GLY A 224 30.40 -35.38 -22.29
CA GLY A 224 29.98 -36.72 -22.68
C GLY A 224 29.89 -36.84 -24.20
N ILE A 225 30.86 -36.28 -24.91
CA ILE A 225 31.77 -36.92 -25.89
C ILE A 225 32.80 -35.87 -26.31
#